data_AF-A0A7G9AZ38-F1
#
_entry.id   AF-A0A7G9AZ38-F1
#
_cell.length_a   1.000
_cell.length_b   1.000
_cell.length_c   1.000
_cell.angle_alpha   90.00
_cell.angle_beta   90.00
_cell.angle_gamma   90.00
#
_symmetry.space_group_name_H-M   'P 1'
#
loop_
_entity.id
_entity.type
_entity.pdbx_description
1 polymer ?
#
loop_
_entity_poly.entity_id
_entity_poly.type
_entity_poly.pdbx_seq_one_letter_code
_entity_poly.pdbx_strand_id
1 'polypeptide(L)'
;MITIGIDQFTLVLQSTVDFELDKWVDIAHEMINEFLDLSQLIKLYGEFSKNTSQNPQGYNTSYSFDNVPFYLVVAYHSFQPSMGIIIKFSAHAWVDYQDEYKQNIGQTINIHTFLQSIQSNMYRMRLSRIDLCVDFINEGFSVAKIARSFEKKNLEVRYGKYKQGYNK
;
A
#
# COMPACT_ATOMS: atom_id res chain seq x y z
N MET A 1 -3.41 25.92 -8.30
CA MET A 1 -3.28 24.58 -8.88
C MET A 1 -3.78 23.55 -7.87
N ILE A 2 -4.64 22.63 -8.30
CA ILE A 2 -5.08 21.48 -7.50
C ILE A 2 -4.38 20.23 -8.04
N THR A 3 -3.70 19.49 -7.15
CA THR A 3 -3.04 18.23 -7.50
C THR A 3 -3.66 17.11 -6.68
N ILE A 4 -3.97 15.97 -7.31
CA ILE A 4 -4.52 14.79 -6.64
C ILE A 4 -3.43 13.73 -6.60
N GLY A 5 -3.28 13.05 -5.46
CA GLY A 5 -2.28 12.01 -5.26
C GLY A 5 -2.76 10.90 -4.34
N ILE A 6 -1.82 10.03 -3.99
CA ILE A 6 -2.01 8.94 -3.03
C ILE A 6 -0.96 9.09 -1.95
N ASP A 7 -1.42 9.22 -0.70
CA ASP A 7 -0.56 9.39 0.47
C ASP A 7 -0.17 8.04 1.10
N GLN A 8 -1.03 7.04 0.94
CA GLN A 8 -0.73 5.68 1.35
C GLN A 8 -1.63 4.70 0.61
N PHE A 9 -1.12 3.50 0.32
CA PHE A 9 -2.00 2.37 0.09
C PHE A 9 -1.44 1.08 0.69
N THR A 10 -2.33 0.12 0.91
CA THR A 10 -1.96 -1.18 1.46
C THR A 10 -2.73 -2.29 0.77
N LEU A 11 -2.00 -3.26 0.26
CA LEU A 11 -2.53 -4.45 -0.38
C LEU A 11 -2.42 -5.63 0.57
N VAL A 12 -3.35 -6.57 0.43
CA VAL A 12 -3.25 -7.90 1.01
C VAL A 12 -3.41 -8.93 -0.11
N LEU A 13 -2.41 -9.79 -0.28
CA LEU A 13 -2.44 -10.92 -1.18
C LEU A 13 -2.83 -12.17 -0.40
N GLN A 14 -3.81 -12.90 -0.89
CA GLN A 14 -4.29 -14.15 -0.31
C GLN A 14 -4.13 -15.25 -1.34
N SER A 15 -3.52 -16.38 -0.97
CA SER A 15 -3.33 -17.49 -1.89
C SER A 15 -4.67 -17.94 -2.47
N THR A 16 -4.67 -18.21 -3.79
CA THR A 16 -5.76 -18.90 -4.49
C THR A 16 -5.45 -20.37 -4.74
N VAL A 17 -4.22 -20.78 -4.44
CA VAL A 17 -3.76 -22.17 -4.51
C VAL A 17 -3.97 -22.82 -3.15
N ASP A 18 -4.44 -24.06 -3.15
CA ASP A 18 -4.53 -24.87 -1.93
C ASP A 18 -3.15 -25.35 -1.50
N PHE A 19 -2.88 -25.34 -0.20
CA PHE A 19 -1.60 -25.74 0.37
C PHE A 19 -1.78 -26.35 1.75
N GLU A 20 -0.81 -27.17 2.15
CA GLU A 20 -0.68 -27.65 3.53
C GLU A 20 -0.06 -26.57 4.41
N LEU A 21 -0.49 -26.45 5.67
CA LEU A 21 -0.09 -25.35 6.55
C LEU A 21 1.42 -25.22 6.75
N ASP A 22 2.15 -26.34 6.71
CA ASP A 22 3.62 -26.38 6.82
C ASP A 22 4.33 -25.84 5.56
N LYS A 23 3.64 -25.79 4.42
CA LYS A 23 4.11 -25.19 3.15
C LYS A 23 3.84 -23.70 3.03
N TRP A 24 3.13 -23.10 3.98
CA TRP A 24 2.73 -21.69 3.89
C TRP A 24 3.90 -20.75 3.62
N VAL A 25 5.04 -20.94 4.29
CA VAL A 25 6.20 -20.06 4.11
C VAL A 25 6.72 -20.10 2.68
N ASP A 26 6.78 -21.30 2.08
CA ASP A 26 7.22 -21.49 0.69
C ASP A 26 6.23 -20.81 -0.27
N ILE A 27 4.92 -21.02 -0.07
CA ILE A 27 3.86 -20.38 -0.86
C ILE A 27 3.91 -18.85 -0.73
N ALA A 28 4.16 -18.33 0.46
CA ALA A 28 4.31 -16.90 0.67
C ALA A 28 5.51 -16.34 -0.09
N HIS A 29 6.64 -17.05 -0.14
CA HIS A 29 7.81 -16.63 -0.93
C HIS A 29 7.53 -16.66 -2.42
N GLU A 30 6.87 -17.68 -2.93
CA GLU A 30 6.47 -17.74 -4.34
C GLU A 30 5.54 -16.58 -4.72
N MET A 31 4.51 -16.31 -3.90
CA MET A 31 3.60 -15.18 -4.10
C MET A 31 4.33 -13.82 -4.04
N ILE A 32 5.31 -13.67 -3.16
CA ILE A 32 6.12 -12.44 -3.07
C ILE A 32 6.96 -12.26 -4.33
N ASN A 33 7.63 -13.31 -4.80
CA ASN A 33 8.45 -13.26 -6.01
C ASN A 33 7.60 -12.91 -7.23
N GLU A 34 6.45 -13.57 -7.39
CA GLU A 34 5.47 -13.27 -8.45
C GLU A 34 5.03 -11.79 -8.39
N PHE A 35 4.69 -11.29 -7.21
CA PHE A 35 4.34 -9.88 -7.03
C PHE A 35 5.50 -8.93 -7.41
N LEU A 36 6.72 -9.24 -6.98
CA LEU A 36 7.91 -8.44 -7.23
C LEU A 36 8.25 -8.38 -8.73
N ASP A 37 8.11 -9.50 -9.43
CA ASP A 37 8.32 -9.58 -10.88
C ASP A 37 7.26 -8.79 -11.64
N LEU A 38 5.98 -9.00 -11.33
CA LEU A 38 4.87 -8.29 -11.99
C LEU A 38 4.88 -6.78 -11.71
N SER A 39 5.29 -6.37 -10.50
CA SER A 39 5.40 -4.97 -10.12
C SER A 39 6.68 -4.29 -10.63
N GLN A 40 7.63 -5.06 -11.17
CA GLN A 40 8.95 -4.61 -11.61
C GLN A 40 9.82 -4.01 -10.49
N LEU A 41 9.48 -4.21 -9.22
CA LEU A 41 10.15 -3.55 -8.10
C LEU A 41 11.64 -3.95 -8.00
N ILE A 42 11.99 -5.21 -8.23
CA ILE A 42 13.39 -5.66 -8.25
C ILE A 42 14.19 -4.95 -9.34
N LYS A 43 13.57 -4.76 -10.53
CA LYS A 43 14.22 -4.06 -11.63
C LYS A 43 14.47 -2.59 -11.33
N LEU A 44 13.57 -1.94 -10.60
CA LEU A 44 13.66 -0.51 -10.27
C LEU A 44 14.58 -0.24 -9.07
N TYR A 45 14.59 -1.12 -8.07
CA TYR A 45 15.24 -0.85 -6.79
C TYR A 45 16.35 -1.83 -6.41
N GLY A 46 16.55 -2.89 -7.18
CA GLY A 46 17.61 -3.86 -6.95
C GLY A 46 17.30 -4.82 -5.80
N GLU A 47 18.20 -4.86 -4.81
CA GLU A 47 18.19 -5.90 -3.78
C GLU A 47 17.00 -5.77 -2.82
N PHE A 48 16.26 -6.86 -2.67
CA PHE A 48 15.13 -7.00 -1.78
C PHE A 48 15.48 -7.98 -0.67
N SER A 49 15.69 -7.45 0.53
CA SER A 49 16.27 -8.20 1.63
C SER A 49 15.31 -8.26 2.83
N LYS A 50 15.59 -9.17 3.74
CA LYS A 50 14.77 -9.34 4.95
C LYS A 50 14.95 -8.10 5.83
N ASN A 51 13.84 -7.42 6.11
CA ASN A 51 13.83 -6.27 7.00
C ASN A 51 13.90 -6.74 8.45
N THR A 52 14.91 -6.27 9.18
CA THR A 52 15.16 -6.61 10.59
C THR A 52 14.68 -5.53 11.56
N SER A 53 14.27 -4.38 11.04
CA SER A 53 14.11 -3.16 11.82
C SER A 53 12.70 -3.02 12.39
N GLN A 54 11.64 -3.21 11.59
CA GLN A 54 10.24 -3.18 12.07
C GLN A 54 9.26 -3.91 11.14
N ASN A 55 8.62 -4.97 11.64
CA ASN A 55 7.50 -5.62 10.95
C ASN A 55 6.20 -4.79 11.07
N PRO A 56 5.33 -4.82 10.05
CA PRO A 56 3.94 -4.39 10.21
C PRO A 56 3.26 -5.08 11.40
N GLN A 57 2.36 -4.38 12.10
CA GLN A 57 1.63 -4.94 13.24
C GLN A 57 0.93 -6.26 12.86
N GLY A 58 1.18 -7.31 13.66
CA GLY A 58 0.63 -8.66 13.45
C GLY A 58 1.42 -9.52 12.46
N TYR A 59 2.43 -8.97 11.78
CA TYR A 59 3.33 -9.70 10.89
C TYR A 59 4.66 -9.96 11.60
N ASN A 60 5.30 -11.10 11.32
CA ASN A 60 6.54 -11.49 12.00
C ASN A 60 7.74 -11.64 11.05
N THR A 61 7.49 -11.65 9.75
CA THR A 61 8.53 -11.71 8.71
C THR A 61 8.25 -10.63 7.68
N SER A 62 9.23 -9.75 7.43
CA SER A 62 9.10 -8.67 6.45
C SER A 62 10.36 -8.48 5.63
N TYR A 63 10.18 -7.83 4.50
CA TYR A 63 11.20 -7.56 3.48
C TYR A 63 11.00 -6.14 2.95
N SER A 64 12.11 -5.51 2.57
CA SER A 64 12.13 -4.17 1.97
C SER A 64 13.33 -4.05 1.04
N PHE A 65 13.35 -2.99 0.26
CA PHE A 65 14.55 -2.61 -0.49
C PHE A 65 15.56 -1.93 0.42
N ASP A 66 16.83 -2.25 0.22
CA ASP A 66 17.91 -1.59 0.94
C ASP A 66 18.21 -0.22 0.33
N ASN A 67 18.69 0.72 1.16
CA ASN A 67 19.14 2.06 0.74
C ASN A 67 18.08 2.95 0.05
N VAL A 68 16.80 2.67 0.21
CA VAL A 68 15.71 3.55 -0.27
C VAL A 68 15.29 4.55 0.81
N PRO A 69 14.96 5.82 0.45
CA PRO A 69 14.59 6.86 1.41
C PRO A 69 13.10 6.82 1.81
N PHE A 70 12.39 5.74 1.48
CA PHE A 70 10.94 5.62 1.62
C PHE A 70 10.54 4.33 2.30
N TYR A 71 9.29 4.27 2.76
CA TYR A 71 8.72 3.08 3.36
C TYR A 71 7.93 2.28 2.31
N LEU A 72 8.53 1.17 1.88
CA LEU A 72 7.89 0.09 1.11
C LEU A 72 8.23 -1.23 1.80
N VAL A 73 7.22 -1.97 2.24
CA VAL A 73 7.42 -3.24 2.94
C VAL A 73 6.48 -4.31 2.41
N VAL A 74 6.98 -5.53 2.31
CA VAL A 74 6.20 -6.74 2.05
C VAL A 74 6.38 -7.67 3.24
N ALA A 75 5.31 -8.19 3.81
CA ALA A 75 5.38 -8.99 5.02
C ALA A 75 4.33 -10.09 5.07
N TYR A 76 4.63 -11.18 5.78
CA TYR A 76 3.69 -12.26 6.09
C TYR A 76 3.87 -12.71 7.55
N HIS A 77 2.90 -13.45 8.07
CA HIS A 77 3.02 -14.11 9.37
C HIS A 77 3.24 -15.60 9.16
N SER A 78 4.38 -16.15 9.62
CA SER A 78 4.79 -17.53 9.32
C SER A 78 3.85 -18.62 9.84
N PHE A 79 2.98 -18.31 10.80
CA PHE A 79 2.03 -19.29 11.39
C PHE A 79 0.56 -18.89 11.23
N GLN A 80 0.26 -17.83 10.47
CA GLN A 80 -1.13 -17.38 10.27
C GLN A 80 -1.37 -17.10 8.78
N PRO A 81 -1.52 -18.16 7.95
CA PRO A 81 -1.71 -18.01 6.51
C PRO A 81 -2.94 -17.18 6.14
N SER A 82 -3.97 -17.21 6.98
CA SER A 82 -5.19 -16.41 6.79
C SER A 82 -4.96 -14.90 6.80
N MET A 83 -3.84 -14.40 7.37
CA MET A 83 -3.47 -12.99 7.28
C MET A 83 -2.98 -12.58 5.89
N GLY A 84 -2.55 -13.56 5.09
CA GLY A 84 -1.95 -13.35 3.77
C GLY A 84 -0.64 -12.58 3.83
N ILE A 85 -0.29 -11.97 2.70
CA ILE A 85 0.90 -11.15 2.53
C ILE A 85 0.46 -9.69 2.46
N ILE A 86 0.97 -8.84 3.35
CA ILE A 86 0.70 -7.40 3.34
C ILE A 86 1.79 -6.67 2.57
N ILE A 87 1.39 -5.73 1.74
CA ILE A 87 2.29 -4.82 1.02
C ILE A 87 1.87 -3.40 1.35
N LYS A 88 2.78 -2.58 1.87
CA LYS A 88 2.51 -1.19 2.22
C LYS A 88 3.38 -0.24 1.41
N PHE A 89 2.73 0.71 0.76
CA PHE A 89 3.38 1.84 0.11
C PHE A 89 3.06 3.12 0.88
N SER A 90 4.11 3.84 1.28
CA SER A 90 3.99 5.25 1.71
C SER A 90 3.85 6.19 0.51
N ALA A 91 3.46 7.44 0.76
CA ALA A 91 3.38 8.49 -0.26
C ALA A 91 4.67 8.60 -1.06
N HIS A 92 5.80 8.69 -0.34
CA HIS A 92 7.12 8.81 -0.94
C HIS A 92 7.46 7.60 -1.81
N ALA A 93 7.19 6.37 -1.32
CA ALA A 93 7.42 5.16 -2.09
C ALA A 93 6.59 5.11 -3.38
N TRP A 94 5.36 5.62 -3.34
CA TRP A 94 4.50 5.62 -4.52
C TRP A 94 4.95 6.65 -5.56
N VAL A 95 5.28 7.88 -5.14
CA VAL A 95 5.79 8.92 -6.05
C VAL A 95 7.09 8.48 -6.69
N ASP A 96 8.03 7.98 -5.88
CA ASP A 96 9.32 7.49 -6.35
C ASP A 96 9.15 6.33 -7.35
N TYR A 97 8.25 5.38 -7.05
CA TYR A 97 7.91 4.29 -7.98
C TYR A 97 7.38 4.81 -9.32
N GLN A 98 6.49 5.80 -9.31
CA GLN A 98 5.98 6.38 -10.55
C GLN A 98 7.10 7.04 -11.38
N ASP A 99 8.02 7.73 -10.72
CA ASP A 99 9.16 8.39 -11.36
C ASP A 99 10.15 7.38 -11.93
N GLU A 100 10.55 6.37 -11.16
CA GLU A 100 11.44 5.29 -11.61
C GLU A 100 10.81 4.45 -12.72
N TYR A 101 9.53 4.15 -12.64
CA TYR A 101 8.79 3.46 -13.70
C TYR A 101 8.80 4.29 -14.99
N LYS A 102 8.57 5.60 -14.90
CA LYS A 102 8.63 6.48 -16.07
C LYS A 102 10.03 6.56 -16.67
N GLN A 103 11.06 6.69 -15.85
CA GLN A 103 12.44 6.84 -16.30
C GLN A 103 12.99 5.54 -16.92
N ASN A 104 12.74 4.38 -16.30
CA ASN A 104 13.36 3.11 -16.70
C ASN A 104 12.48 2.24 -17.61
N ILE A 105 11.15 2.46 -17.61
CA ILE A 105 10.19 1.69 -18.42
C ILE A 105 9.57 2.57 -19.52
N GLY A 106 9.66 3.90 -19.40
CA GLY A 106 9.21 4.84 -20.42
C GLY A 106 7.69 5.07 -20.44
N GLN A 107 6.98 4.62 -19.41
CA GLN A 107 5.52 4.70 -19.30
C GLN A 107 5.12 5.38 -18.00
N THR A 108 4.01 6.11 -18.00
CA THR A 108 3.43 6.61 -16.75
C THR A 108 2.54 5.54 -16.14
N ILE A 109 2.59 5.42 -14.81
CA ILE A 109 1.77 4.46 -14.07
C ILE A 109 0.90 5.19 -13.05
N ASN A 110 -0.34 4.74 -12.90
CA ASN A 110 -1.26 5.18 -11.86
C ASN A 110 -1.71 3.95 -11.05
N ILE A 111 -2.42 4.16 -9.94
CA ILE A 111 -2.80 3.06 -9.05
C ILE A 111 -3.66 2.01 -9.75
N HIS A 112 -4.55 2.41 -10.66
CA HIS A 112 -5.39 1.46 -11.38
C HIS A 112 -4.55 0.57 -12.29
N THR A 113 -3.67 1.15 -13.10
CA THR A 113 -2.77 0.40 -13.99
C THR A 113 -1.81 -0.49 -13.19
N PHE A 114 -1.29 0.01 -12.06
CA PHE A 114 -0.46 -0.78 -11.15
C PHE A 114 -1.22 -1.99 -10.59
N LEU A 115 -2.45 -1.81 -10.10
CA LEU A 115 -3.27 -2.91 -9.60
C LEU A 115 -3.63 -3.93 -10.69
N GLN A 116 -3.74 -3.49 -11.94
CA GLN A 116 -3.95 -4.39 -13.08
C GLN A 116 -2.68 -5.15 -13.45
N SER A 117 -1.50 -4.52 -13.39
CA SER A 117 -0.25 -5.16 -13.79
C SER A 117 0.20 -6.26 -12.82
N ILE A 118 -0.23 -6.19 -11.56
CA ILE A 118 0.14 -7.16 -10.51
C ILE A 118 -0.91 -8.26 -10.29
N GLN A 119 -1.85 -8.46 -11.22
CA GLN A 119 -2.79 -9.59 -11.15
C GLN A 119 -2.04 -10.91 -11.40
N SER A 120 -2.34 -11.93 -10.60
CA SER A 120 -1.77 -13.27 -10.76
C SER A 120 -2.81 -14.34 -10.41
N ASN A 121 -2.65 -15.54 -10.98
CA ASN A 121 -3.44 -16.71 -10.61
C ASN A 121 -2.98 -17.35 -9.29
N MET A 122 -1.83 -16.93 -8.74
CA MET A 122 -1.32 -17.42 -7.45
C MET A 122 -2.03 -16.79 -6.25
N TYR A 123 -2.62 -15.61 -6.44
CA TYR A 123 -3.27 -14.90 -5.34
C TYR A 123 -4.45 -14.05 -5.77
N ARG A 124 -5.36 -13.85 -4.83
CA ARG A 124 -6.37 -12.79 -4.89
C ARG A 124 -5.85 -11.58 -4.12
N MET A 125 -5.77 -10.45 -4.81
CA MET A 125 -5.38 -9.18 -4.21
C MET A 125 -6.59 -8.43 -3.66
N ARG A 126 -6.41 -7.78 -2.50
CA ARG A 126 -7.36 -6.81 -1.93
C ARG A 126 -6.65 -5.50 -1.60
N LEU A 127 -7.19 -4.38 -2.10
CA LEU A 127 -6.82 -3.04 -1.63
C LEU A 127 -7.47 -2.80 -0.25
N SER A 128 -6.67 -2.96 0.80
CA SER A 128 -7.14 -2.88 2.20
C SER A 128 -7.16 -1.48 2.78
N ARG A 129 -6.32 -0.58 2.25
CA ARG A 129 -6.30 0.85 2.59
C ARG A 129 -5.86 1.64 1.36
N ILE A 130 -6.47 2.80 1.16
CA ILE A 130 -6.01 3.82 0.23
C ILE A 130 -6.37 5.19 0.81
N ASP A 131 -5.36 6.04 0.93
CA ASP A 131 -5.50 7.40 1.43
C ASP A 131 -5.22 8.33 0.24
N LEU A 132 -6.27 9.01 -0.22
CA LEU A 132 -6.18 9.98 -1.30
C LEU A 132 -5.80 11.34 -0.72
N CYS A 133 -4.87 12.04 -1.36
CA CYS A 133 -4.51 13.41 -1.00
C CYS A 133 -4.87 14.40 -2.11
N VAL A 134 -5.12 15.64 -1.70
CA VAL A 134 -5.37 16.77 -2.60
C VAL A 134 -4.57 17.96 -2.10
N ASP A 135 -3.62 18.42 -2.92
CA ASP A 135 -2.81 19.59 -2.63
C ASP A 135 -3.42 20.84 -3.28
N PHE A 136 -3.67 21.84 -2.44
CA PHE A 136 -4.21 23.14 -2.84
C PHE A 136 -3.09 24.18 -2.89
N ILE A 137 -2.45 24.32 -4.06
CA ILE A 137 -1.30 25.22 -4.23
C ILE A 137 -1.79 26.58 -4.75
N ASN A 138 -1.60 27.64 -3.95
CA ASN A 138 -1.99 29.02 -4.26
C ASN A 138 -3.50 29.23 -4.51
N GLU A 139 -4.36 28.39 -3.91
CA GLU A 139 -5.83 28.46 -4.07
C GLU A 139 -6.53 29.40 -3.06
N GLY A 140 -5.77 30.26 -2.37
CA GLY A 140 -6.31 31.17 -1.34
C GLY A 140 -6.90 30.45 -0.11
N PHE A 141 -6.63 29.15 0.02
CA PHE A 141 -7.09 28.31 1.12
C PHE A 141 -6.28 28.61 2.39
N SER A 142 -6.93 28.59 3.55
CA SER A 142 -6.28 28.85 4.83
C SER A 142 -6.86 27.97 5.91
N VAL A 143 -6.02 27.10 6.48
CA VAL A 143 -6.39 26.24 7.62
C VAL A 143 -6.92 27.08 8.79
N ALA A 144 -6.35 28.26 9.02
CA ALA A 144 -6.80 29.19 10.06
C ALA A 144 -8.22 29.75 9.80
N LYS A 145 -8.63 29.91 8.53
CA LYS A 145 -10.01 30.30 8.20
C LYS A 145 -10.99 29.17 8.46
N ILE A 146 -10.62 27.93 8.12
CA ILE A 146 -11.44 26.74 8.38
C ILE A 146 -11.66 26.55 9.88
N ALA A 147 -10.57 26.62 10.67
CA ALA A 147 -10.63 26.51 12.12
C ALA A 147 -11.58 27.57 12.73
N ARG A 148 -11.45 28.84 12.30
CA ARG A 148 -12.36 29.91 12.74
C ARG A 148 -13.82 29.69 12.33
N SER A 149 -14.08 29.16 11.14
CA SER A 149 -15.45 28.83 10.71
C SER A 149 -16.05 27.69 11.55
N PHE A 150 -15.23 26.71 11.94
CA PHE A 150 -15.63 25.63 12.84
C PHE A 150 -15.99 26.16 14.24
N GLU A 151 -15.13 27.01 14.82
CA GLU A 151 -15.39 27.67 16.12
C GLU A 151 -16.69 28.50 16.11
N LYS A 152 -16.94 29.20 15.00
CA LYS A 152 -18.14 30.03 14.81
C LYS A 152 -19.41 29.22 14.51
N LYS A 153 -19.34 27.88 14.47
CA LYS A 153 -20.44 26.99 14.09
C LYS A 153 -21.00 27.27 12.69
N ASN A 154 -20.18 27.86 11.81
CA ASN A 154 -20.50 28.13 10.41
C ASN A 154 -19.98 27.01 9.47
N LEU A 155 -19.41 25.95 10.05
CA LEU A 155 -18.95 24.76 9.35
C LEU A 155 -19.61 23.54 10.01
N GLU A 156 -20.23 22.69 9.20
CA GLU A 156 -20.76 21.40 9.63
C GLU A 156 -19.77 20.29 9.28
N VAL A 157 -19.44 19.43 10.26
CA VAL A 157 -18.60 18.25 10.06
C VAL A 157 -19.45 17.01 10.30
N ARG A 158 -19.52 16.14 9.28
CA ARG A 158 -20.23 14.86 9.37
C ARG A 158 -19.23 13.72 9.38
N TYR A 159 -19.22 12.95 10.48
CA TYR A 159 -18.47 11.70 10.56
C TYR A 159 -19.36 10.55 10.08
N GLY A 160 -18.86 9.75 9.14
CA GLY A 160 -19.48 8.47 8.80
C GLY A 160 -19.26 7.46 9.92
N LYS A 161 -20.16 7.39 10.91
CA LYS A 161 -20.21 6.23 11.81
C LYS A 161 -20.85 5.06 11.06
N TYR A 162 -20.07 4.04 10.70
CA TYR A 162 -20.63 2.70 10.53
C TYR A 162 -21.10 2.22 11.91
N LYS A 163 -22.40 2.27 12.17
CA LYS A 163 -22.99 1.47 13.24
C LYS A 163 -22.85 0.01 12.83
N GLN A 164 -21.88 -0.72 13.37
CA GLN A 164 -22.01 -2.18 13.46
C GLN A 164 -23.16 -2.45 14.41
N GLY A 165 -24.33 -2.77 13.84
CA GLY A 165 -25.40 -3.38 14.58
C GLY A 165 -24.90 -4.74 15.05
N TYR A 166 -24.59 -4.85 16.35
CA TYR A 166 -24.61 -6.14 17.03
C TYR A 166 -26.06 -6.64 16.99
N ASN A 167 -26.39 -7.43 15.98
CA ASN A 167 -27.55 -8.30 16.09
C ASN A 167 -27.13 -9.49 16.94
N LYS A 168 -27.78 -9.57 18.11
CA LYS A 168 -27.79 -10.70 19.04
C LYS A 168 -28.28 -11.97 18.37
#